data_AF-A0A2W6D0M6-F1
#
_entry.id   AF-A0A2W6D0M6-F1
#
_cell.length_a   1.000
_cell.length_b   1.000
_cell.length_c   1.000
_cell.angle_alpha   90.00
_cell.angle_beta   90.00
_cell.angle_gamma   90.00
#
_symmetry.space_group_name_H-M   'P 1'
#
loop_
_entity.id
_entity.type
_entity.pdbx_description
1 polymer ?
#
loop_
_entity_poly.entity_id
_entity_poly.type
_entity_poly.pdbx_seq_one_letter_code
_entity_poly.pdbx_strand_id
1 'polypeptide(L)'
;AHFHYVLFGTIVFAVFGGIYFWFPKYTGRYLDERLGRLHFWLTFFGFHLTFLVQHWLGAEGMPRRYPDYLPSDGFTTLNTVSTIGSFVLGFSMIPFAYNMYKSYRFGEIVTSDDPWGHGNSLEWATSCPPPRHNFTSIPRIRSERPAFEYHYPHLLDRLEDEAHSGRKRNHAPALAGATISSDGPRQGQRDPDPSGN
;
A
#
# COMPACT_ATOMS: atom_id res chain seq x y z
N ALA A 1 -11.63 10.18 -23.37
CA ALA A 1 -10.52 9.41 -22.78
C ALA A 1 -10.03 9.96 -21.44
N HIS A 2 -9.65 11.25 -21.35
CA HIS A 2 -9.05 11.86 -20.15
C HIS A 2 -9.70 11.51 -18.81
N PHE A 3 -11.01 11.71 -18.65
CA PHE A 3 -11.71 11.41 -17.39
C PHE A 3 -11.58 9.95 -16.96
N HIS A 4 -11.63 9.01 -17.90
CA HIS A 4 -11.47 7.59 -17.60
C HIS A 4 -10.04 7.29 -17.17
N TYR A 5 -9.05 7.97 -17.76
CA TYR A 5 -7.65 7.82 -17.34
C TYR A 5 -7.43 8.21 -15.88
N VAL A 6 -7.97 9.35 -15.49
CA VAL A 6 -7.84 9.85 -14.12
C VAL A 6 -8.67 9.01 -13.16
N LEU A 7 -9.98 8.88 -13.40
CA LEU A 7 -10.88 8.24 -12.45
C LEU A 7 -10.63 6.74 -12.30
N PHE A 8 -10.40 6.03 -13.39
CA PHE A 8 -10.12 4.60 -13.32
C PHE A 8 -8.78 4.35 -12.62
N GLY A 9 -7.78 5.19 -12.92
CA GLY A 9 -6.50 5.23 -12.22
C GLY A 9 -6.65 5.40 -10.71
N THR A 10 -7.37 6.45 -10.29
CA THR A 10 -7.45 6.82 -8.87
C THR A 10 -8.45 6.01 -8.07
N ILE A 11 -9.56 5.58 -8.68
CA ILE A 11 -10.64 4.90 -7.96
C ILE A 11 -10.52 3.39 -8.15
N VAL A 12 -10.54 2.90 -9.38
CA VAL A 12 -10.67 1.46 -9.64
C VAL A 12 -9.42 0.70 -9.19
N PHE A 13 -8.22 1.17 -9.59
CA PHE A 13 -6.98 0.54 -9.13
C PHE A 13 -6.75 0.70 -7.63
N ALA A 14 -7.12 1.83 -7.03
CA ALA A 14 -7.00 2.02 -5.59
C ALA A 14 -7.98 1.14 -4.80
N VAL A 15 -9.22 0.98 -5.27
CA VAL A 15 -10.19 0.06 -4.68
C VAL A 15 -9.68 -1.38 -4.76
N PHE A 16 -9.15 -1.80 -5.91
CA PHE A 16 -8.55 -3.14 -5.99
C PHE A 16 -7.34 -3.29 -5.08
N GLY A 17 -6.42 -2.31 -5.08
CA GLY A 17 -5.28 -2.31 -4.16
C GLY A 17 -5.73 -2.43 -2.70
N GLY A 18 -6.76 -1.68 -2.32
CA GLY A 18 -7.37 -1.77 -1.00
C GLY A 18 -8.00 -3.13 -0.71
N ILE A 19 -8.73 -3.71 -1.67
CA ILE A 19 -9.28 -5.05 -1.50
C ILE A 19 -8.15 -6.06 -1.28
N TYR A 20 -7.12 -6.09 -2.14
CA TYR A 20 -6.01 -7.02 -1.95
C TYR A 20 -5.28 -6.80 -0.62
N PHE A 21 -5.09 -5.55 -0.19
CA PHE A 21 -4.39 -5.19 1.04
C PHE A 21 -5.18 -5.52 2.33
N TRP A 22 -6.47 -5.17 2.38
CA TRP A 22 -7.30 -5.35 3.58
C TRP A 22 -8.12 -6.66 3.58
N PHE A 23 -8.19 -7.42 2.49
CA PHE A 23 -8.89 -8.71 2.48
C PHE A 23 -8.43 -9.69 3.57
N PRO A 24 -7.11 -9.93 3.79
CA PRO A 24 -6.67 -10.78 4.90
C PRO A 24 -7.03 -10.20 6.25
N LYS A 25 -7.13 -8.88 6.37
CA LYS A 25 -7.58 -8.22 7.59
C LYS A 25 -9.05 -8.48 7.88
N TYR A 26 -9.92 -8.33 6.89
CA TYR A 26 -11.37 -8.51 7.06
C TYR A 26 -11.79 -9.97 7.18
N THR A 27 -11.12 -10.87 6.47
CA THR A 27 -11.57 -12.27 6.33
C THR A 27 -10.70 -13.27 7.08
N GLY A 28 -9.50 -12.87 7.51
CA GLY A 28 -8.50 -13.78 8.09
C GLY A 28 -7.90 -14.75 7.08
N ARG A 29 -7.99 -14.47 5.77
CA ARG A 29 -7.47 -15.35 4.71
C ARG A 29 -6.75 -14.58 3.60
N TYR A 30 -5.74 -15.18 3.00
CA TYR A 30 -5.02 -14.59 1.86
C TYR A 30 -5.78 -14.75 0.54
N LEU A 31 -5.68 -13.73 -0.31
CA LEU A 31 -6.05 -13.82 -1.73
C LEU A 31 -4.99 -14.61 -2.50
N ASP A 32 -5.41 -15.33 -3.54
CA ASP A 32 -4.48 -16.05 -4.41
C ASP A 32 -3.68 -15.05 -5.27
N GLU A 33 -2.38 -14.97 -4.99
CA GLU A 33 -1.43 -14.09 -5.67
C GLU A 33 -1.33 -14.32 -7.19
N ARG A 34 -1.51 -15.56 -7.65
CA ARG A 34 -1.43 -15.87 -9.10
C ARG A 34 -2.64 -15.30 -9.82
N LEU A 35 -3.82 -15.47 -9.24
CA LEU A 35 -5.07 -14.90 -9.76
C LEU A 35 -5.08 -13.37 -9.62
N GLY A 36 -4.50 -12.83 -8.56
CA GLY A 36 -4.33 -11.39 -8.36
C GLY A 36 -3.47 -10.76 -9.46
N ARG A 37 -2.32 -11.35 -9.78
CA ARG A 37 -1.48 -10.91 -10.90
C ARG A 37 -2.17 -11.02 -12.25
N LEU A 38 -2.92 -12.11 -12.49
CA LEU A 38 -3.70 -12.25 -13.72
C LEU A 38 -4.74 -11.13 -13.86
N HIS A 39 -5.52 -10.88 -12.80
CA HIS A 39 -6.49 -9.79 -12.77
C HIS A 39 -5.82 -8.43 -13.04
N PHE A 40 -4.69 -8.14 -12.36
CA PHE A 40 -3.94 -6.90 -12.57
C PHE A 40 -3.53 -6.71 -14.04
N TRP A 41 -2.92 -7.71 -14.67
CA TRP A 41 -2.44 -7.59 -16.05
C TRP A 41 -3.58 -7.47 -17.07
N LEU A 42 -4.65 -8.25 -16.90
CA LEU A 42 -5.83 -8.13 -17.77
C LEU A 42 -6.46 -6.74 -17.64
N THR A 43 -6.63 -6.24 -16.42
CA THR A 43 -7.17 -4.91 -16.17
C THR A 43 -6.24 -3.82 -16.72
N PHE A 44 -4.94 -3.92 -16.49
CA PHE A 44 -3.95 -2.94 -16.94
C PHE A 44 -3.90 -2.84 -18.46
N PHE A 45 -3.73 -3.97 -19.17
CA PHE A 45 -3.65 -3.95 -20.64
C PHE A 45 -5.00 -3.67 -21.29
N GLY A 46 -6.10 -4.24 -20.77
CA GLY A 46 -7.45 -3.96 -21.27
C GLY A 46 -7.78 -2.47 -21.17
N PHE A 47 -7.45 -1.84 -20.03
CA PHE A 47 -7.67 -0.41 -19.81
C PHE A 47 -6.95 0.47 -20.82
N HIS A 48 -5.66 0.23 -21.03
CA HIS A 48 -4.88 1.00 -22.00
C HIS A 48 -5.40 0.76 -23.42
N LEU A 49 -5.73 -0.49 -23.77
CA LEU A 49 -6.26 -0.81 -25.09
C LEU A 49 -7.59 -0.10 -25.37
N THR A 50 -8.46 0.04 -24.36
CA THR A 50 -9.73 0.77 -24.50
C THR A 50 -9.53 2.27 -24.61
N PHE A 51 -8.85 2.89 -23.65
CA PHE A 51 -8.93 4.34 -23.49
C PHE A 51 -7.76 5.09 -24.15
N LEU A 52 -6.63 4.43 -24.43
CA LEU A 52 -5.48 5.11 -25.05
C LEU A 52 -5.84 5.55 -26.47
N VAL A 53 -6.41 4.64 -27.26
CA VAL A 53 -6.85 4.89 -28.64
C VAL A 53 -7.93 5.98 -28.71
N GLN A 54 -8.73 6.11 -27.65
CA GLN A 54 -9.77 7.14 -27.54
C GLN A 54 -9.21 8.56 -27.36
N HIS A 55 -7.93 8.73 -26.99
CA HIS A 55 -7.29 10.04 -27.05
C HIS A 55 -7.05 10.44 -28.51
N TRP A 56 -6.55 9.50 -29.31
CA TRP A 56 -6.25 9.72 -30.72
C TRP A 56 -7.53 9.94 -31.52
N LEU A 57 -8.52 9.05 -31.36
CA LEU A 57 -9.82 9.15 -32.02
C LEU A 57 -10.58 10.44 -31.66
N GLY A 58 -10.45 10.92 -30.42
CA GLY A 58 -11.01 12.21 -30.03
C GLY A 58 -10.29 13.39 -30.69
N ALA A 59 -8.98 13.29 -30.93
CA ALA A 59 -8.19 14.30 -31.63
C ALA A 59 -8.46 14.31 -33.15
N GLU A 60 -8.78 13.16 -33.74
CA GLU A 60 -9.22 13.02 -35.14
C GLU A 60 -10.63 13.58 -35.39
N GLY A 61 -11.38 13.89 -34.32
CA GLY A 61 -12.60 14.68 -34.42
C GLY A 61 -13.89 13.93 -34.12
N MET A 62 -13.85 12.68 -33.62
CA MET A 62 -15.07 11.97 -33.19
C MET A 62 -15.61 12.58 -31.88
N PRO A 63 -16.77 13.28 -31.89
CA PRO A 63 -17.31 13.88 -30.68
C PRO A 63 -17.93 12.82 -29.77
N ARG A 64 -17.96 13.09 -28.47
CA ARG A 64 -18.60 12.21 -27.49
C ARG A 64 -20.13 12.10 -27.72
N ARG A 65 -20.71 10.98 -27.29
CA ARG A 65 -22.18 10.70 -27.25
C ARG A 65 -22.85 10.51 -28.62
N TYR A 66 -22.09 10.13 -29.63
CA TYR A 66 -22.63 9.71 -30.93
C TYR A 66 -22.95 8.19 -30.90
N PRO A 67 -24.15 7.78 -31.34
CA PRO A 67 -24.52 6.37 -31.41
C PRO A 67 -23.95 5.66 -32.66
N ASP A 68 -23.70 6.40 -33.73
CA ASP A 68 -23.22 5.92 -35.02
C ASP A 68 -22.21 6.91 -35.66
N TYR A 69 -21.51 6.44 -36.69
CA TYR A 69 -20.56 7.20 -37.51
C TYR A 69 -20.53 6.63 -38.93
N LEU A 70 -20.11 7.41 -39.92
CA LEU A 70 -20.05 6.93 -41.30
C LEU A 70 -18.78 6.10 -41.51
N PRO A 71 -18.82 5.03 -42.33
CA PRO A 71 -17.62 4.27 -42.68
C PRO A 71 -16.51 5.11 -43.36
N SER A 72 -16.88 6.23 -43.98
CA SER A 72 -15.97 7.19 -44.60
C SER A 72 -15.11 7.97 -43.60
N ASP A 73 -15.51 8.01 -42.32
CA ASP A 73 -14.89 8.87 -41.31
C ASP A 73 -13.57 8.29 -40.77
N GLY A 74 -13.26 7.03 -41.08
CA GLY A 74 -12.01 6.37 -40.67
C GLY A 74 -11.96 5.91 -39.21
N PHE A 75 -13.02 6.14 -38.42
CA PHE A 75 -13.05 5.80 -36.98
C PHE A 75 -13.21 4.31 -36.67
N THR A 76 -13.53 3.48 -37.66
CA THR A 76 -13.86 2.05 -37.46
C THR A 76 -12.76 1.29 -36.73
N THR A 77 -11.51 1.40 -37.19
CA THR A 77 -10.40 0.61 -36.63
C THR A 77 -10.14 0.95 -35.16
N LEU A 78 -10.08 2.24 -34.82
CA LEU A 78 -9.82 2.68 -33.44
C LEU A 78 -10.99 2.31 -32.50
N ASN A 79 -12.23 2.38 -32.98
CA ASN A 79 -13.39 1.90 -32.23
C ASN A 79 -13.38 0.37 -32.05
N THR A 80 -12.97 -0.40 -33.06
CA THR A 80 -12.82 -1.87 -32.94
C THR A 80 -11.77 -2.24 -31.90
N VAL A 81 -10.60 -1.59 -31.92
CA VAL A 81 -9.54 -1.80 -30.92
C VAL A 81 -10.03 -1.45 -29.51
N SER A 82 -10.70 -0.30 -29.38
CA SER A 82 -11.29 0.13 -28.10
C SER A 82 -12.31 -0.89 -27.57
N THR A 83 -13.10 -1.48 -28.47
CA THR A 83 -14.13 -2.48 -28.14
C THR A 83 -13.49 -3.77 -27.64
N ILE A 84 -12.45 -4.27 -28.34
CA ILE A 84 -11.68 -5.44 -27.89
C ILE A 84 -11.12 -5.20 -26.49
N GLY A 85 -10.51 -4.04 -26.24
CA GLY A 85 -10.03 -3.67 -24.89
C GLY A 85 -11.14 -3.69 -23.84
N SER A 86 -12.34 -3.22 -24.18
CA SER A 86 -13.46 -3.14 -23.23
C SER A 86 -13.98 -4.52 -22.85
N PHE A 87 -13.97 -5.48 -23.79
CA PHE A 87 -14.26 -6.87 -23.48
C PHE A 87 -13.19 -7.50 -22.59
N VAL A 88 -11.90 -7.25 -22.86
CA VAL A 88 -10.80 -7.71 -21.99
C VAL A 88 -10.96 -7.16 -20.57
N LEU A 89 -11.35 -5.89 -20.42
CA LEU A 89 -11.67 -5.29 -19.13
C LEU A 89 -12.88 -5.95 -18.45
N GLY A 90 -13.95 -6.24 -19.21
CA GLY A 90 -15.09 -6.99 -18.66
C GLY A 90 -14.69 -8.38 -18.16
N PHE A 91 -13.85 -9.08 -18.93
CA PHE A 91 -13.36 -10.40 -18.58
C PHE A 91 -12.37 -10.39 -17.41
N SER A 92 -11.65 -9.30 -17.15
CA SER A 92 -10.73 -9.21 -16.01
C SER A 92 -11.46 -9.32 -14.66
N MET A 93 -12.76 -9.01 -14.60
CA MET A 93 -13.57 -9.19 -13.40
C MET A 93 -13.82 -10.65 -13.02
N ILE A 94 -13.73 -11.58 -13.98
CA ILE A 94 -13.93 -13.01 -13.73
C ILE A 94 -12.86 -13.58 -12.79
N PRO A 95 -11.55 -13.48 -13.08
CA PRO A 95 -10.52 -13.97 -12.16
C PRO A 95 -10.56 -13.23 -10.82
N PHE A 96 -10.96 -11.95 -10.79
CA PHE A 96 -11.15 -11.21 -9.54
C PHE A 96 -12.27 -11.81 -8.67
N ALA A 97 -13.47 -11.95 -9.21
CA ALA A 97 -14.62 -12.51 -8.49
C ALA A 97 -14.37 -13.96 -8.05
N TYR A 98 -13.75 -14.75 -8.93
CA TYR A 98 -13.35 -16.12 -8.60
C TYR A 98 -12.30 -16.16 -7.48
N ASN A 99 -11.31 -15.27 -7.50
CA ASN A 99 -10.30 -15.18 -6.44
C ASN A 99 -10.94 -14.82 -5.10
N MET A 100 -11.82 -13.81 -5.06
CA MET A 100 -12.56 -13.47 -3.85
C MET A 100 -13.36 -14.65 -3.29
N TYR A 101 -14.12 -15.33 -4.14
CA TYR A 101 -14.94 -16.48 -3.72
C TYR A 101 -14.07 -17.64 -3.20
N LYS A 102 -13.05 -18.04 -3.98
CA LYS A 102 -12.13 -19.13 -3.64
C LYS A 102 -11.38 -18.83 -2.35
N SER A 103 -10.80 -17.65 -2.22
CA SER A 103 -10.01 -17.26 -1.04
C SER A 103 -10.85 -17.08 0.21
N TYR A 104 -12.08 -16.58 0.08
CA TYR A 104 -12.99 -16.48 1.22
C TYR A 104 -13.35 -17.85 1.82
N ARG A 105 -13.54 -18.87 0.97
CA ARG A 105 -13.95 -20.21 1.41
C ARG A 105 -12.78 -21.14 1.72
N PHE A 106 -11.70 -21.08 0.93
CA PHE A 106 -10.62 -22.06 0.90
C PHE A 106 -9.22 -21.43 0.95
N GLY A 107 -9.11 -20.11 1.07
CA GLY A 107 -7.83 -19.42 1.12
C GLY A 107 -7.01 -19.77 2.36
N GLU A 108 -5.69 -19.60 2.26
CA GLU A 108 -4.75 -19.80 3.36
C GLU A 108 -5.13 -18.90 4.55
N ILE A 109 -5.12 -19.46 5.76
CA ILE A 109 -5.53 -18.77 6.98
C ILE A 109 -4.37 -17.91 7.47
N VAL A 110 -4.68 -16.65 7.79
CA VAL A 110 -3.74 -15.72 8.41
C VAL A 110 -3.64 -16.06 9.90
N THR A 111 -2.42 -16.33 10.37
CA THR A 111 -2.14 -16.60 11.79
C THR A 111 -1.47 -15.42 12.50
N SER A 112 -1.09 -14.37 11.76
CA SER A 112 -0.42 -13.17 12.25
C SER A 112 -1.39 -11.99 12.34
N ASP A 113 -1.14 -11.06 13.26
CA ASP A 113 -1.86 -9.77 13.35
C ASP A 113 -1.55 -8.87 12.14
N ASP A 114 -0.34 -9.02 11.60
CA ASP A 114 0.13 -8.36 10.40
C ASP A 114 0.48 -9.40 9.30
N PRO A 115 -0.37 -9.57 8.28
CA PRO A 115 -0.14 -10.46 7.15
C PRO A 115 0.93 -9.94 6.17
N TRP A 116 1.25 -8.65 6.19
CA TRP A 116 2.20 -8.02 5.26
C TRP A 116 3.57 -7.73 5.91
N GLY A 117 3.67 -7.90 7.22
CA GLY A 117 4.91 -7.87 8.02
C GLY A 117 5.35 -6.48 8.47
N HIS A 118 5.18 -5.44 7.65
CA HIS A 118 5.61 -4.07 7.96
C HIS A 118 4.45 -3.06 8.01
N GLY A 119 3.32 -3.48 8.57
CA GLY A 119 2.13 -2.68 8.81
C GLY A 119 2.42 -1.48 9.70
N ASN A 120 1.88 -0.31 9.33
CA ASN A 120 2.24 0.96 9.95
C ASN A 120 1.15 1.48 10.88
N SER A 121 -0.03 1.70 10.30
CA SER A 121 -1.23 2.17 10.97
C SER A 121 -1.68 1.21 12.06
N LEU A 122 -2.45 1.74 13.02
CA LEU A 122 -2.94 1.00 14.18
C LEU A 122 -3.75 -0.26 13.83
N GLU A 123 -4.32 -0.33 12.63
CA GLU A 123 -5.06 -1.48 12.13
C GLU A 123 -4.21 -2.77 12.13
N TRP A 124 -2.90 -2.68 11.95
CA TRP A 124 -1.99 -3.84 11.91
C TRP A 124 -1.51 -4.31 13.30
N ALA A 125 -2.03 -3.71 14.37
CA ALA A 125 -1.76 -4.12 15.75
C ALA A 125 -2.86 -4.99 16.38
N THR A 126 -3.96 -5.25 15.66
CA THR A 126 -5.05 -6.14 16.10
C THR A 126 -5.06 -7.44 15.31
N SER A 127 -5.86 -8.43 15.74
CA SER A 127 -5.96 -9.73 15.09
C SER A 127 -6.54 -9.68 13.67
N CYS A 128 -6.36 -10.77 12.92
CA CYS A 128 -6.97 -11.00 11.61
C CYS A 128 -7.89 -12.24 11.67
N PRO A 129 -9.23 -12.11 11.66
CA PRO A 129 -10.01 -10.88 11.65
C PRO A 129 -10.04 -10.16 13.01
N PRO A 130 -10.37 -8.85 13.04
CA PRO A 130 -10.53 -8.11 14.29
C PRO A 130 -11.68 -8.65 15.17
N PRO A 131 -11.58 -8.54 16.50
CA PRO A 131 -12.69 -8.84 17.39
C PRO A 131 -13.85 -7.84 17.20
N ARG A 132 -15.03 -8.15 17.76
CA ARG A 132 -16.25 -7.33 17.63
C ARG A 132 -16.05 -5.84 17.98
N HIS A 133 -15.13 -5.54 18.90
CA HIS A 133 -14.82 -4.18 19.34
C HIS A 133 -13.43 -3.71 18.90
N ASN A 134 -12.96 -4.20 17.74
CA ASN A 134 -11.72 -3.87 17.04
C ASN A 134 -10.40 -4.22 17.75
N PHE A 135 -10.26 -4.00 19.06
CA PHE A 135 -9.01 -4.20 19.78
C PHE A 135 -9.21 -4.99 21.08
N THR A 136 -8.28 -5.89 21.36
CA THR A 136 -8.14 -6.53 22.68
C THR A 136 -7.26 -5.70 23.60
N SER A 137 -6.17 -5.14 23.05
CA SER A 137 -5.28 -4.18 23.70
C SER A 137 -4.84 -3.15 22.66
N ILE A 138 -4.60 -1.92 23.11
CA ILE A 138 -4.14 -0.83 22.24
C ILE A 138 -2.65 -0.58 22.54
N PRO A 139 -1.75 -0.64 21.54
CA PRO A 139 -0.35 -0.30 21.75
C PRO A 139 -0.18 1.19 22.04
N ARG A 140 0.90 1.56 22.74
CA ARG A 140 1.19 2.96 23.04
C ARG A 140 1.53 3.72 21.75
N ILE A 141 0.76 4.76 21.45
CA ILE A 141 0.94 5.59 20.25
C ILE A 141 2.03 6.65 20.53
N ARG A 142 3.14 6.61 19.78
CA ARG A 142 4.24 7.58 19.88
C ARG A 142 4.57 8.29 18.57
N SER A 143 4.25 7.69 17.41
CA SER A 143 4.43 8.26 16.07
C SER A 143 3.23 8.00 15.15
N GLU A 144 3.37 8.33 13.87
CA GLU A 144 2.39 7.99 12.82
C GLU A 144 2.33 6.50 12.47
N ARG A 145 3.29 5.68 12.95
CA ARG A 145 3.41 4.24 12.64
C ARG A 145 3.34 3.35 13.90
N PRO A 146 2.26 3.41 14.69
CA PRO A 146 2.18 2.74 15.99
C PRO A 146 2.26 1.21 15.93
N ALA A 147 1.78 0.57 14.85
CA ALA A 147 1.88 -0.90 14.73
C ALA A 147 3.31 -1.34 14.41
N PHE A 148 4.04 -0.55 13.61
CA PHE A 148 5.43 -0.85 13.26
C PHE A 148 6.33 -0.79 14.49
N GLU A 149 6.20 0.26 15.31
CA GLU A 149 6.95 0.41 16.57
C GLU A 149 6.67 -0.72 17.56
N TYR A 150 5.43 -1.19 17.61
CA TYR A 150 5.02 -2.30 18.47
C TYR A 150 5.68 -3.62 18.06
N HIS A 151 5.73 -3.92 16.75
CA HIS A 151 6.32 -5.15 16.22
C HIS A 151 7.86 -5.10 16.16
N TYR A 152 8.44 -3.90 16.03
CA TYR A 152 9.90 -3.70 15.85
C TYR A 152 10.51 -2.74 16.88
N PRO A 153 10.51 -3.09 18.19
CA PRO A 153 11.01 -2.21 19.24
C PRO A 153 12.53 -1.93 19.15
N HIS A 154 13.29 -2.82 18.52
CA HIS A 154 14.74 -2.68 18.31
C HIS A 154 15.09 -1.67 17.21
N LEU A 155 14.10 -1.16 16.46
CA LEU A 155 14.31 -0.17 15.41
C LEU A 155 13.98 1.26 15.85
N LEU A 156 13.48 1.46 17.08
CA LEU A 156 13.00 2.77 17.56
C LEU A 156 14.09 3.83 17.54
N ASP A 157 15.24 3.57 18.15
CA ASP A 157 16.36 4.53 18.20
C ASP A 157 16.80 4.94 16.79
N ARG A 158 16.84 3.97 15.86
CA ARG A 158 17.18 4.22 14.46
C ARG A 158 16.11 5.06 13.75
N LEU A 159 14.83 4.79 13.99
CA LEU A 159 13.74 5.57 13.40
C LEU A 159 13.75 7.01 13.90
N GLU A 160 14.03 7.23 15.18
CA GLU A 160 14.16 8.56 15.77
C GLU A 160 15.35 9.33 15.17
N ASP A 161 16.51 8.67 15.04
CA ASP A 161 17.69 9.23 14.40
C ASP A 161 17.43 9.59 12.92
N GLU A 162 16.78 8.69 12.17
CA GLU A 162 16.48 8.88 10.75
C GLU A 162 15.41 9.97 10.52
N ALA A 163 14.38 10.07 11.38
CA ALA A 163 13.29 11.04 11.27
C ALA A 163 13.77 12.50 11.33
N HIS A 164 14.88 12.75 12.05
CA HIS A 164 15.48 14.08 12.17
C HIS A 164 16.74 14.27 11.30
N SER A 165 17.14 13.26 10.53
CA SER A 165 18.33 13.29 9.67
C SER A 165 18.12 14.03 8.34
N GLY A 166 17.60 15.27 8.40
CA GLY A 166 17.60 16.20 7.27
C GLY A 166 19.01 16.69 6.85
N ARG A 167 20.09 16.14 7.43
CA ARG A 167 21.46 16.49 7.10
C ARG A 167 22.31 15.23 7.11
N LYS A 168 22.80 14.83 5.92
CA LYS A 168 23.83 13.78 5.77
C LYS A 168 24.93 14.01 6.81
N ARG A 169 24.94 13.20 7.86
CA ARG A 169 26.07 13.11 8.77
C ARG A 169 26.84 11.87 8.35
N ASN A 170 27.93 12.09 7.62
CA ASN A 170 28.93 11.05 7.37
C ASN A 170 29.46 10.60 8.73
N HIS A 171 28.97 9.47 9.25
CA HIS A 171 29.63 8.80 10.35
C HIS A 171 30.37 7.58 9.81
N ALA A 172 31.70 7.74 9.77
CA ALA A 172 32.64 6.63 9.72
C ALA A 172 32.38 5.68 10.92
N PRO A 173 32.67 4.38 10.79
CA PRO A 173 32.34 3.41 11.81
C PRO A 173 33.20 3.67 13.06
N ALA A 174 32.56 4.05 14.17
CA ALA A 174 33.22 4.14 15.45
C ALA A 174 33.35 2.74 16.06
N LEU A 175 34.40 2.03 15.63
CA LEU A 175 35.06 1.03 16.45
C LEU A 175 35.86 1.76 17.53
N ALA A 176 35.52 1.56 18.80
CA ALA A 176 36.44 1.33 19.91
C ALA A 176 35.76 1.68 21.24
N GLY A 177 35.79 0.74 22.18
CA GLY A 177 35.27 0.91 23.52
C GLY A 177 35.95 2.05 24.28
N ALA A 178 35.18 2.70 25.13
CA ALA A 178 35.70 3.52 26.21
C ALA A 178 34.85 3.24 27.45
N THR A 179 35.51 2.58 28.40
CA THR A 179 35.15 2.40 29.80
C THR A 179 34.57 3.68 30.42
N ILE A 180 33.44 3.56 31.10
CA ILE A 180 32.83 4.62 31.89
C ILE A 180 33.72 4.86 33.12
N SER A 181 34.42 5.99 33.16
CA SER A 181 35.05 6.54 34.36
C SER A 181 34.07 7.52 35.01
N SER A 182 33.81 7.34 36.31
CA SER A 182 32.78 8.04 37.08
C SER A 182 33.28 9.29 37.84
N ASP A 183 34.35 9.94 37.41
CA ASP A 183 34.87 11.15 38.08
C ASP A 183 34.82 12.37 37.17
N GLY A 184 33.74 13.15 37.28
CA GLY A 184 33.62 14.50 36.73
C GLY A 184 33.69 15.55 37.85
N PRO A 185 34.39 16.70 37.66
CA PRO A 185 34.54 17.70 38.72
C PRO A 185 33.26 18.50 38.93
N ARG A 186 33.00 18.89 40.20
CA ARG A 186 31.80 19.63 40.66
C ARG A 186 31.56 20.89 39.82
N GLN A 187 30.31 21.09 39.39
CA GLN A 187 29.92 22.23 38.54
C GLN A 187 29.20 23.35 39.31
N GLY A 188 28.90 23.18 40.59
CA GLY A 188 28.25 24.22 41.38
C GLY A 188 28.66 24.27 42.85
N GLN A 189 28.59 25.47 43.43
CA GLN A 189 28.84 25.74 44.86
C GLN A 189 27.79 25.11 45.81
N ARG A 190 26.78 24.41 45.27
CA ARG A 190 25.71 23.71 46.00
C ARG A 190 25.61 22.22 45.68
N ASP A 191 26.61 21.64 45.04
CA ASP A 191 26.64 20.18 44.81
C ASP A 191 27.01 19.45 46.13
N PRO A 192 26.26 18.41 46.54
CA PRO A 192 26.57 17.64 47.73
C PRO A 192 27.87 16.84 47.56
N ASP A 193 28.60 16.66 48.66
CA ASP A 193 29.88 15.95 48.65
C ASP A 193 29.69 14.46 48.34
N PRO A 194 30.35 13.91 47.30
CA PRO A 194 30.29 12.48 47.04
C PRO A 194 31.04 11.61 48.07
N SER A 195 31.80 12.18 49.02
CA SER A 195 32.60 11.38 49.98
C SER A 195 31.90 10.98 51.29
N GLY A 196 30.61 11.30 51.48
CA GLY A 196 29.76 10.67 52.51
C GLY A 196 30.35 10.59 53.94
N ASN A 197 30.73 11.71 54.54
CA ASN A 197 31.06 11.82 55.97
C ASN A 197 30.24 12.92 56.64
#